data_AF-A0A444MKF0-F1
#
_entry.id   AF-A0A444MKF0-F1
#
_cell.length_a   1.000
_cell.length_b   1.000
_cell.length_c   1.000
_cell.angle_alpha   90.00
_cell.angle_beta   90.00
_cell.angle_gamma   90.00
#
_symmetry.space_group_name_H-M   'P 1'
#
loop_
_entity.id
_entity.type
_entity.pdbx_description
1 polymer ?
#
loop_
_entity_poly.entity_id
_entity_poly.type
_entity_poly.pdbx_seq_one_letter_code
_entity_poly.pdbx_strand_id
1 'polypeptide(L)' 'MIDEKDTHPADKDGKYEFIIHYSGREVPCTVVKEQNKLNVCIEDNISSELTLNDDGTLIQTGGTDLADSAVEFIKKRIIG' A
#
# COMPACT_ATOMS: atom_id res chain seq x y z
N MET A 1 20.57 11.52 -29.26
CA MET A 1 19.59 12.18 -28.37
C MET A 1 18.35 11.30 -28.39
N ILE A 2 18.28 10.34 -27.49
CA ILE A 2 17.05 9.58 -27.22
C ILE A 2 16.64 10.04 -25.84
N ASP A 3 15.48 10.70 -25.83
CA ASP A 3 14.80 11.32 -24.72
C ASP A 3 14.87 10.44 -23.46
N GLU A 4 15.54 10.96 -22.45
CA GLU A 4 15.60 10.43 -21.10
C GLU A 4 14.18 10.50 -20.53
N LYS A 5 13.34 9.50 -20.85
CA LYS A 5 12.24 9.15 -19.96
C LYS A 5 12.86 8.55 -18.71
N ASP A 6 13.34 9.45 -17.87
CA ASP A 6 13.64 9.22 -16.48
C ASP A 6 12.30 9.00 -15.73
N THR A 7 11.58 7.95 -16.14
CA THR A 7 10.70 7.24 -15.22
C THR A 7 11.66 6.47 -14.33
N HIS A 8 12.21 7.15 -13.31
CA HIS A 8 12.70 6.48 -12.12
C HIS A 8 11.70 5.34 -11.86
N PRO A 9 12.12 4.06 -11.83
CA PRO A 9 11.22 3.04 -11.33
C PRO A 9 10.86 3.55 -9.95
N ALA A 10 9.59 3.91 -9.72
CA ALA A 10 9.18 4.35 -8.40
C ALA A 10 9.66 3.23 -7.45
N ASP A 11 10.67 3.52 -6.62
CA ASP A 11 11.71 2.57 -6.14
C ASP A 11 11.16 1.37 -5.33
N LYS A 12 9.84 1.25 -5.21
CA LYS A 12 9.08 0.27 -4.44
C LYS A 12 7.78 -0.18 -5.14
N ASP A 13 7.59 0.13 -6.42
CA ASP A 13 6.39 -0.30 -7.15
C ASP A 13 6.39 -1.82 -7.33
N GLY A 14 5.29 -2.46 -6.92
CA GLY A 14 5.21 -3.91 -6.86
C GLY A 14 4.12 -4.43 -5.96
N LYS A 15 3.94 -5.76 -6.01
CA LYS A 15 3.00 -6.51 -5.18
C LYS A 15 3.74 -7.08 -3.96
N TYR A 16 3.21 -6.81 -2.78
CA TYR A 16 3.74 -7.25 -1.50
C TYR A 16 2.71 -8.13 -0.81
N GLU A 17 3.07 -9.36 -0.50
CA GLU A 17 2.16 -10.33 0.12
C GLU A 17 2.74 -10.81 1.45
N PHE A 18 1.97 -10.65 2.52
CA PHE A 18 2.36 -11.03 3.86
C PHE A 18 1.14 -11.32 4.73
N ILE A 19 1.31 -12.15 5.76
CA ILE A 19 0.26 -12.40 6.74
C ILE A 19 0.29 -11.29 7.79
N ILE A 20 -0.87 -10.73 8.12
CA ILE A 20 -1.03 -9.78 9.24
C ILE A 20 -1.94 -10.35 10.31
N HIS A 21 -1.76 -9.88 11.54
CA HIS A 21 -2.73 -10.13 12.61
C HIS A 21 -3.78 -9.03 12.58
N TYR A 22 -4.95 -9.32 12.04
CA TYR A 22 -6.07 -8.40 11.97
C TYR A 22 -7.30 -9.02 12.65
N SER A 23 -7.99 -8.26 13.50
CA SER A 23 -9.15 -8.74 14.26
C SER A 23 -8.93 -10.06 15.03
N GLY A 24 -7.73 -10.26 15.57
CA GLY A 24 -7.38 -11.43 16.38
C GLY A 24 -7.13 -12.72 15.58
N ARG A 25 -6.97 -12.62 14.25
CA ARG A 25 -6.63 -13.76 13.38
C ARG A 25 -5.50 -13.38 12.42
N GLU A 26 -4.78 -14.41 11.98
CA GLU A 26 -3.82 -14.31 10.88
C GLU A 26 -4.57 -14.29 9.56
N VAL A 27 -4.49 -13.18 8.84
CA VAL A 27 -5.15 -13.01 7.54
C VAL A 27 -4.12 -12.64 6.48
N PRO A 28 -4.27 -13.15 5.25
CA PRO A 28 -3.39 -12.77 4.16
C PRO A 28 -3.66 -11.31 3.80
N CYS A 29 -2.58 -10.53 3.66
CA CYS A 29 -2.61 -9.16 3.21
C CYS A 29 -1.77 -9.03 1.95
N THR A 30 -2.36 -8.44 0.93
CA THR A 30 -1.73 -8.12 -0.34
C THR A 30 -1.76 -6.62 -0.51
N VAL A 31 -0.61 -6.00 -0.69
CA VAL A 31 -0.49 -4.57 -0.97
C VAL A 31 0.14 -4.40 -2.33
N VAL A 32 -0.58 -3.76 -3.24
CA VAL A 32 -0.07 -3.42 -4.58
C VAL A 32 0.23 -1.94 -4.58
N LYS A 33 1.52 -1.58 -4.65
CA LYS A 33 1.93 -0.19 -4.82
C LYS A 33 2.07 0.12 -6.31
N GLU A 34 1.32 1.13 -6.76
CA GLU A 34 1.33 1.69 -8.10
C GLU A 34 1.50 3.21 -8.01
N GLN A 35 2.71 3.69 -8.26
CA GLN A 35 3.16 5.06 -8.16
C GLN A 35 2.90 5.63 -6.75
N ASN A 36 1.93 6.52 -6.64
CA ASN A 36 1.47 7.15 -5.43
C ASN A 36 0.20 6.49 -4.87
N LYS A 37 -0.19 5.32 -5.35
CA LYS A 37 -1.35 4.56 -4.85
C LYS A 37 -0.91 3.22 -4.28
N LEU A 38 -1.56 2.80 -3.20
CA LEU A 38 -1.39 1.51 -2.55
C LEU A 38 -2.77 0.87 -2.44
N ASN A 39 -2.99 -0.19 -3.20
CA ASN A 39 -4.18 -1.02 -3.09
C ASN A 39 -3.92 -2.11 -2.06
N VAL A 40 -4.59 -2.03 -0.93
CA VAL A 40 -4.49 -2.98 0.17
C VAL A 40 -5.67 -3.93 0.10
N CYS A 41 -5.40 -5.23 0.01
CA CYS A 41 -6.40 -6.28 0.12
C CYS A 41 -6.04 -7.17 1.31
N ILE A 42 -6.83 -7.10 2.35
CA ILE A 42 -6.78 -8.00 3.51
C ILE A 42 -7.87 -9.05 3.30
N GLU A 43 -7.48 -10.32 3.24
CA GLU A 43 -8.39 -11.40 2.88
C GLU A 43 -9.05 -11.17 1.50
N ASP A 44 -10.13 -11.91 1.21
CA ASP A 44 -10.91 -11.77 -0.04
C ASP A 44 -12.01 -10.70 0.08
N ASN A 45 -12.24 -10.16 1.29
CA ASN A 45 -13.40 -9.30 1.60
C ASN A 45 -13.05 -7.86 2.01
N ILE A 46 -11.81 -7.56 2.41
CA ILE A 46 -11.42 -6.22 2.87
C ILE A 46 -10.44 -5.63 1.86
N SER A 47 -10.93 -4.77 0.97
CA SER A 47 -10.08 -3.99 0.07
C SER A 47 -10.10 -2.52 0.45
N SER A 48 -8.97 -1.84 0.40
CA SER A 48 -8.80 -0.44 0.74
C SER A 48 -7.81 0.22 -0.22
N GLU A 49 -8.09 1.45 -0.61
CA GLU A 49 -7.25 2.22 -1.52
C GLU A 49 -6.61 3.35 -0.73
N LEU A 50 -5.27 3.34 -0.67
CA LEU A 50 -4.49 4.38 -0.02
C LEU A 50 -3.74 5.19 -1.09
N THR A 51 -3.63 6.49 -0.91
CA THR A 51 -2.81 7.38 -1.73
C THR A 51 -1.66 7.90 -0.89
N LEU A 52 -0.44 7.73 -1.38
CA LEU A 52 0.79 8.28 -0.84
C LEU A 52 0.95 9.71 -1.34
N ASN A 53 0.90 10.66 -0.43
CA ASN A 53 1.21 12.06 -0.72
C ASN A 53 2.72 12.28 -0.79
N ASP A 54 3.16 13.36 -1.44
CA ASP A 54 4.56 13.79 -1.52
C ASP A 54 5.20 14.05 -0.15
N ASP A 55 4.40 14.38 0.87
CA ASP A 55 4.83 14.50 2.28
C ASP A 55 5.16 13.14 2.92
N GLY A 56 4.88 12.03 2.22
CA GLY A 56 5.09 10.68 2.70
C GLY A 56 3.92 10.15 3.55
N THR A 57 2.82 10.90 3.69
CA THR A 57 1.60 10.46 4.37
C THR A 57 0.75 9.56 3.46
N LEU A 58 0.21 8.46 4.02
CA LEU A 58 -0.80 7.64 3.34
C LEU A 58 -2.18 8.10 3.78
N ILE A 59 -3.01 8.49 2.83
CA ILE A 59 -4.41 8.81 3.06
C ILE A 59 -5.29 7.74 2.42
N GLN A 60 -6.30 7.29 3.13
CA GLN A 60 -7.29 6.41 2.51
C GLN A 60 -8.18 7.22 1.56
N THR A 61 -8.26 6.78 0.32
CA THR A 61 -9.07 7.40 -0.73
C THR A 61 -10.25 6.54 -1.16
N GLY A 62 -10.31 5.27 -0.74
CA GLY A 62 -11.39 4.35 -1.09
C GLY A 62 -11.40 3.03 -0.33
N GLY A 63 -12.45 2.24 -0.54
CA GLY A 63 -12.63 0.91 0.02
C GLY A 63 -13.03 0.87 1.51
N THR A 64 -12.66 -0.23 2.17
CA THR A 64 -12.94 -0.52 3.58
C THR A 64 -12.06 0.34 4.46
N ASP A 65 -12.67 1.02 5.42
CA ASP A 65 -11.99 1.84 6.41
C ASP A 65 -10.98 0.99 7.18
N LEU A 66 -9.70 1.29 6.98
CA LEU A 66 -8.61 0.66 7.71
C LEU A 66 -8.28 1.50 8.94
N ALA A 67 -8.10 0.84 10.08
CA ALA A 67 -7.61 1.53 11.27
C ALA A 67 -6.24 2.19 10.98
N ASP A 68 -6.00 3.38 11.55
CA ASP A 68 -4.75 4.12 11.37
C ASP A 68 -3.51 3.25 11.66
N SER A 69 -3.58 2.38 12.67
CA SER A 69 -2.51 1.45 13.01
C SER A 69 -2.17 0.45 11.89
N ALA A 70 -3.17 0.01 11.12
CA ALA A 70 -2.96 -0.85 9.95
C ALA A 70 -2.34 -0.06 8.79
N VAL A 71 -2.81 1.16 8.55
CA VAL A 71 -2.26 2.06 7.52
C VAL A 71 -0.79 2.38 7.80
N GLU A 72 -0.45 2.74 9.05
CA GLU A 72 0.92 2.97 9.48
C GLU A 72 1.80 1.72 9.35
N PHE A 73 1.28 0.56 9.74
CA PHE A 73 2.01 -0.71 9.60
C PHE A 73 2.33 -1.00 8.12
N ILE A 74 1.36 -0.84 7.23
CA ILE A 74 1.54 -1.02 5.78
C ILE A 74 2.54 0.00 5.25
N LYS A 75 2.42 1.28 5.62
CA LYS A 75 3.38 2.33 5.25
C LYS A 75 4.82 1.90 5.55
N LYS A 76 5.08 1.49 6.79
CA LYS A 76 6.39 1.07 7.26
C LYS A 76 6.90 -0.19 6.57
N ARG A 77 6.00 -1.10 6.18
CA ARG A 77 6.37 -2.33 5.49
C ARG A 77 6.77 -2.10 4.03
N ILE A 78 6.07 -1.22 3.34
CA ILE A 78 6.22 -0.97 1.90
C ILE A 78 7.28 0.13 1.65
N ILE A 79 7.08 1.28 2.29
CA ILE A 79 7.89 2.48 2.07
C ILE A 79 9.20 2.39 2.87
N GLY A 80 9.13 1.88 4.11
CA GLY A 80 10.27 1.77 5.03
C GLY A 80 10.16 2.76 6.18
#